data_AF-A0A519UNU0-F1
#
_entry.id   AF-A0A519UNU0-F1
#
_cell.length_a   1.000
_cell.length_b   1.000
_cell.length_c   1.000
_cell.angle_alpha   90.00
_cell.angle_beta   90.00
_cell.angle_gamma   90.00
#
_symmetry.space_group_name_H-M   'P 1'
#
loop_
_entity.id
_entity.type
_entity.pdbx_description
1 polymer ?
#
loop_
_entity_poly.entity_id
_entity_poly.type
_entity_poly.pdbx_seq_one_letter_code
_entity_poly.pdbx_strand_id
1 'polypeptide(L)'
;MTSKPIIQVVNLVKHYEDFKAVNGISFEVFENEIFGLLGPNGAGKTTTLEIIESLRTKTAGDITVDGYSIDSDANAIKQIIGVQLQSAGYYPNLNLTELLDLFSGLYGVKINPLEMLQKVNLQDKAKAQYKSLSGGQKQRFSIATTLINSPKIIFLDEPTTGLDPQARRNLWDLINDIRNSGTTVVITTHYMDEAEQLCDRVAFIEHGKIIALDTPDNLIDQLVASGFERKKEVKKANLEDVFINLTGKEWRES
;
A
#
# COMPACT_ATOMS: atom_id res chain seq x y z
N MET A 1 -8.22 18.26 -18.42
CA MET A 1 -9.35 17.93 -17.53
C MET A 1 -8.79 18.00 -16.13
N THR A 2 -9.28 18.90 -15.28
CA THR A 2 -8.84 19.02 -13.88
C THR A 2 -9.28 17.76 -13.13
N SER A 3 -8.31 16.98 -12.66
CA SER A 3 -8.58 15.76 -11.89
C SER A 3 -9.33 16.12 -10.61
N LYS A 4 -10.44 15.43 -10.33
CA LYS A 4 -11.27 15.68 -9.14
C LYS A 4 -10.70 14.88 -7.97
N PRO A 5 -10.40 15.51 -6.81
CA PRO A 5 -9.95 14.78 -5.64
C PRO A 5 -11.11 13.96 -5.07
N ILE A 6 -10.87 12.66 -4.85
CA ILE A 6 -11.80 11.74 -4.19
C ILE A 6 -11.52 11.62 -2.69
N ILE A 7 -10.29 11.92 -2.24
CA ILE A 7 -9.97 12.09 -0.81
C ILE A 7 -9.32 13.46 -0.65
N GLN A 8 -9.75 14.21 0.36
CA GLN A 8 -9.12 15.45 0.77
C GLN A 8 -8.85 15.39 2.26
N VAL A 9 -7.58 15.60 2.63
CA VAL A 9 -7.10 15.64 4.02
C VAL A 9 -6.54 17.03 4.27
N VAL A 10 -7.04 17.72 5.29
CA VAL A 10 -6.64 19.08 5.63
C VAL A 10 -6.22 19.16 7.09
N ASN A 11 -4.95 19.48 7.31
CA ASN A 11 -4.33 19.69 8.62
C ASN A 11 -4.63 18.57 9.63
N LEU A 12 -4.60 17.31 9.19
CA LEU A 12 -4.92 16.17 10.02
C LEU A 12 -3.92 16.04 11.17
N VAL A 13 -4.45 15.91 12.37
CA VAL A 13 -3.67 15.69 13.60
C VAL A 13 -4.20 14.47 14.33
N LYS A 14 -3.28 13.62 14.80
CA LYS A 14 -3.56 12.58 15.78
C LYS A 14 -2.52 12.64 16.90
N HIS A 15 -3.00 12.89 18.11
CA HIS A 15 -2.22 12.97 19.32
C HIS A 15 -2.61 11.85 20.30
N TYR A 16 -1.61 11.19 20.88
CA TYR A 16 -1.74 10.23 21.97
C TYR A 16 -0.93 10.74 23.13
N GLU A 17 -1.55 11.21 24.21
CA GLU A 17 -0.89 11.66 25.44
C GLU A 17 0.35 12.55 25.18
N ASP A 18 1.55 11.98 25.09
CA ASP A 18 2.83 12.68 24.85
C ASP A 18 3.39 12.58 23.41
N PHE A 19 2.68 11.91 22.50
CA PHE A 19 3.15 11.58 21.15
C PHE A 19 2.17 12.01 20.04
N LYS A 20 2.68 12.82 19.10
CA LYS A 20 1.94 13.18 17.88
C LYS A 20 2.23 12.18 16.76
N ALA A 21 1.34 11.20 16.59
CA ALA A 21 1.45 10.22 15.52
C ALA A 21 1.21 10.82 14.13
N VAL A 22 0.33 11.83 14.04
CA VAL A 22 0.10 12.62 12.83
C VAL A 22 0.06 14.10 13.24
N ASN A 23 0.79 14.95 12.52
CA ASN A 23 1.15 16.30 12.96
C ASN A 23 0.91 17.34 11.85
N GLY A 24 -0.36 17.50 11.46
CA GLY A 24 -0.81 18.55 10.56
C GLY A 24 -0.56 18.21 9.09
N ILE A 25 -0.81 16.97 8.67
CA ILE A 25 -0.63 16.58 7.27
C ILE A 25 -1.82 17.03 6.42
N SER A 26 -1.53 17.48 5.20
CA SER A 26 -2.55 17.84 4.21
C SER A 26 -2.17 17.25 2.86
N PHE A 27 -3.11 16.59 2.20
CA PHE A 27 -2.92 16.03 0.87
C PHE A 27 -4.26 15.71 0.22
N GLU A 28 -4.22 15.47 -1.09
CA GLU A 28 -5.39 15.05 -1.87
C GLU A 28 -5.05 13.75 -2.61
N VAL A 29 -6.05 12.88 -2.75
CA VAL A 29 -6.01 11.70 -3.62
C VAL A 29 -7.02 11.89 -4.73
N PHE A 30 -6.63 11.64 -5.97
CA PHE A 30 -7.45 11.78 -7.17
C PHE A 30 -8.11 10.48 -7.60
N GLU A 31 -9.26 10.59 -8.28
CA GLU A 31 -9.95 9.43 -8.84
C GLU A 31 -9.03 8.64 -9.81
N ASN A 32 -9.04 7.31 -9.68
CA ASN A 32 -8.31 6.35 -10.53
C ASN A 32 -6.78 6.45 -10.44
N GLU A 33 -6.23 6.97 -9.35
CA GLU A 33 -4.79 6.93 -9.09
C GLU A 33 -4.42 5.86 -8.06
N ILE A 34 -3.15 5.45 -8.08
CA ILE A 34 -2.47 4.74 -6.99
C ILE A 34 -1.67 5.78 -6.19
N PHE A 35 -2.11 6.07 -4.97
CA PHE A 35 -1.45 7.02 -4.08
C PHE A 35 -0.71 6.31 -2.96
N GLY A 36 0.60 6.52 -2.89
CA GLY A 36 1.48 5.90 -1.90
C GLY A 36 1.74 6.80 -0.69
N LEU A 37 1.51 6.28 0.52
CA LEU A 37 2.03 6.83 1.76
C LEU A 37 3.31 6.07 2.13
N LEU A 38 4.46 6.75 2.07
CA LEU A 38 5.79 6.15 2.24
C LEU A 38 6.44 6.63 3.53
N GLY A 39 7.29 5.81 4.13
CA GLY A 39 8.07 6.19 5.30
C GLY A 39 8.42 5.02 6.20
N PRO A 40 9.28 5.22 7.22
CA PRO A 40 9.64 4.16 8.14
C PRO A 40 8.45 3.71 9.02
N ASN A 41 8.63 2.61 9.74
CA ASN A 41 7.67 2.17 10.75
C ASN A 41 7.55 3.24 11.84
N GLY A 42 6.31 3.52 12.26
CA GLY A 42 6.03 4.59 13.23
C GLY A 42 6.00 6.01 12.64
N ALA A 43 6.14 6.19 11.33
CA ALA A 43 6.03 7.50 10.69
C ALA A 43 4.63 8.13 10.75
N GLY A 44 3.58 7.33 10.97
CA GLY A 44 2.18 7.80 11.00
C GLY A 44 1.32 7.34 9.81
N LYS A 45 1.85 6.48 8.94
CA LYS A 45 1.18 5.95 7.73
C LYS A 45 -0.14 5.21 8.06
N THR A 46 -0.05 4.11 8.81
CA THR A 46 -1.21 3.30 9.22
C THR A 46 -2.20 4.11 10.04
N THR A 47 -1.72 4.97 10.95
CA THR A 47 -2.62 5.87 11.72
C THR A 47 -3.40 6.82 10.82
N THR A 48 -2.77 7.36 9.76
CA THR A 48 -3.46 8.22 8.79
C THR A 48 -4.51 7.42 8.02
N LEU A 49 -4.14 6.25 7.52
CA LEU A 49 -5.02 5.34 6.77
C LEU A 49 -6.25 4.94 7.60
N GLU A 50 -6.05 4.44 8.83
CA GLU A 50 -7.14 4.05 9.74
C GLU A 50 -8.10 5.20 10.08
N ILE A 51 -7.63 6.45 10.08
CA ILE A 51 -8.50 7.61 10.29
C ILE A 51 -9.38 7.86 9.07
N ILE A 52 -8.82 7.80 7.87
CA ILE A 52 -9.57 7.96 6.61
C ILE A 52 -10.61 6.84 6.45
N GLU A 53 -10.25 5.63 6.88
CA GLU A 53 -11.13 4.45 6.90
C GLU A 53 -12.25 4.52 7.96
N SER A 54 -12.29 5.58 8.78
CA SER A 54 -13.19 5.74 9.92
C SER A 54 -13.07 4.64 11.00
N LEU A 55 -11.91 3.98 11.07
CA LEU A 55 -11.56 3.00 12.11
C LEU A 55 -10.90 3.66 13.33
N ARG A 56 -10.36 4.87 13.16
CA ARG A 56 -9.71 5.63 14.22
C ARG A 56 -10.20 7.09 14.23
N THR A 57 -10.40 7.64 15.41
CA THR A 57 -10.77 9.06 15.57
C THR A 57 -9.55 9.97 15.38
N LYS A 58 -9.72 11.07 14.65
CA LYS A 58 -8.74 12.17 14.59
C LYS A 58 -8.76 13.00 15.87
N THR A 59 -7.69 13.76 16.11
CA THR A 59 -7.64 14.80 17.14
C THR A 59 -8.07 16.16 16.59
N ALA A 60 -7.63 16.50 15.37
CA ALA A 60 -8.02 17.72 14.66
C ALA A 60 -7.82 17.55 13.15
N GLY A 61 -8.22 18.57 12.38
CA GLY A 61 -8.21 18.58 10.91
C GLY A 61 -9.52 18.08 10.32
N ASP A 62 -9.62 18.11 9.00
CA ASP A 62 -10.83 17.75 8.26
C ASP A 62 -10.49 16.71 7.20
N ILE A 63 -11.37 15.74 7.00
CA ILE A 63 -11.23 14.73 5.96
C ILE A 63 -12.55 14.55 5.24
N THR A 64 -12.50 14.63 3.92
CA THR A 64 -13.62 14.35 3.02
C THR A 64 -13.27 13.20 2.10
N VAL A 65 -14.20 12.24 1.92
CA VAL A 65 -14.05 11.07 1.04
C VAL A 65 -15.27 11.00 0.12
N ASP A 66 -15.07 11.17 -1.19
CA ASP A 66 -16.12 11.25 -2.22
C ASP A 66 -17.24 12.24 -1.87
N GLY A 67 -16.87 13.38 -1.25
CA GLY A 67 -17.80 14.41 -0.78
C GLY A 67 -18.42 14.15 0.60
N TYR A 68 -18.18 13.01 1.24
CA TYR A 68 -18.64 12.68 2.58
C TYR A 68 -17.63 13.09 3.64
N SER A 69 -18.08 13.73 4.72
CA SER A 69 -17.19 14.06 5.85
C SER A 69 -17.03 12.86 6.78
N ILE A 70 -15.81 12.57 7.23
CA ILE A 70 -15.58 11.46 8.17
C ILE A 70 -16.29 11.66 9.53
N ASP A 71 -16.61 12.90 9.89
CA ASP A 71 -17.23 13.23 11.17
C ASP A 71 -18.76 12.99 11.17
N SER A 72 -19.43 13.20 10.03
CA SER A 72 -20.89 13.06 9.89
C SER A 72 -21.33 11.80 9.14
N ASP A 73 -20.51 11.31 8.20
CA ASP A 73 -20.93 10.39 7.15
C ASP A 73 -20.13 9.08 7.14
N ALA A 74 -19.54 8.70 8.28
CA ALA A 74 -18.69 7.50 8.40
C ALA A 74 -19.34 6.22 7.82
N ASN A 75 -20.65 6.03 7.99
CA ASN A 75 -21.34 4.88 7.42
C ASN A 75 -21.42 4.93 5.88
N ALA A 76 -21.63 6.11 5.28
CA ALA A 76 -21.62 6.27 3.83
C ALA A 76 -20.23 5.99 3.26
N ILE A 77 -19.18 6.46 3.94
CA ILE A 77 -17.79 6.19 3.59
C ILE A 77 -17.51 4.68 3.60
N LYS A 78 -17.89 3.97 4.66
CA LYS A 78 -17.71 2.50 4.77
C LYS A 78 -18.38 1.71 3.64
N GLN A 79 -19.43 2.24 3.01
CA GLN A 79 -20.10 1.59 1.88
C GLN A 79 -19.35 1.76 0.55
N ILE A 80 -18.50 2.77 0.42
CA ILE A 80 -17.77 3.08 -0.82
C ILE A 80 -16.29 2.75 -0.78
N ILE A 81 -15.77 2.33 0.38
CA ILE A 81 -14.37 1.93 0.57
C ILE A 81 -14.24 0.41 0.77
N GLY A 82 -13.10 -0.13 0.37
CA GLY A 82 -12.67 -1.49 0.68
C GLY A 82 -11.38 -1.45 1.50
N VAL A 83 -11.37 -2.07 2.67
CA VAL A 83 -10.22 -2.03 3.60
C VAL A 83 -9.57 -3.41 3.69
N GLN A 84 -8.26 -3.47 3.49
CA GLN A 84 -7.49 -4.71 3.62
C GLN A 84 -7.52 -5.22 5.06
N LEU A 85 -8.07 -6.42 5.28
CA LEU A 85 -8.03 -7.05 6.58
C LEU A 85 -6.64 -7.62 6.88
N GLN A 86 -6.18 -7.42 8.12
CA GLN A 86 -5.01 -8.13 8.62
C GLN A 86 -5.30 -9.63 8.74
N SER A 87 -4.25 -10.45 8.73
CA SER A 87 -4.38 -11.92 8.75
C SER A 87 -5.22 -12.48 9.91
N ALA A 88 -5.28 -11.77 11.04
CA ALA A 88 -6.10 -12.10 12.20
C ALA A 88 -7.62 -11.99 11.93
N GLY A 89 -8.03 -11.31 10.86
CA GLY A 89 -9.43 -11.15 10.47
C GLY A 89 -10.05 -12.38 9.81
N TYR A 90 -9.28 -13.44 9.54
CA TYR A 90 -9.76 -14.61 8.80
C TYR A 90 -9.91 -15.85 9.66
N TYR A 91 -11.05 -16.53 9.52
CA TYR A 91 -11.30 -17.81 10.17
C TYR A 91 -10.47 -18.93 9.50
N PRO A 92 -9.46 -19.50 10.18
CA PRO A 92 -8.45 -20.35 9.54
C PRO A 92 -8.99 -21.67 8.96
N ASN A 93 -10.14 -22.13 9.46
CA ASN A 93 -10.75 -23.41 9.09
C ASN A 93 -11.83 -23.29 8.02
N LEU A 94 -12.28 -22.07 7.69
CA LEU A 94 -13.20 -21.84 6.59
C LEU A 94 -12.44 -21.86 5.26
N ASN A 95 -13.11 -22.33 4.20
CA ASN A 95 -12.61 -22.22 2.86
C ASN A 95 -12.84 -20.82 2.26
N LEU A 96 -12.22 -20.54 1.12
CA LEU A 96 -12.26 -19.20 0.54
C LEU A 96 -13.66 -18.78 0.10
N THR A 97 -14.47 -19.72 -0.42
CA THR A 97 -15.87 -19.42 -0.79
C THR A 97 -16.72 -19.11 0.44
N GLU A 98 -16.58 -19.88 1.53
CA GLU A 98 -17.28 -19.63 2.79
C GLU A 98 -16.90 -18.29 3.41
N LEU A 99 -15.62 -17.90 3.34
CA LEU A 99 -15.16 -16.60 3.82
C LEU A 99 -15.73 -15.46 2.97
N LEU A 100 -15.75 -15.60 1.66
CA LEU A 100 -16.34 -14.59 0.76
C LEU A 100 -17.86 -14.46 1.01
N ASP A 101 -18.56 -15.58 1.18
CA ASP A 101 -19.99 -15.58 1.53
C ASP A 101 -20.23 -14.88 2.87
N LEU A 102 -19.41 -15.18 3.89
CA LEU A 102 -19.47 -14.53 5.20
C LEU A 102 -19.31 -13.00 5.08
N PHE A 103 -18.26 -12.53 4.41
CA PHE A 103 -18.02 -11.09 4.27
C PHE A 103 -19.08 -10.42 3.41
N SER A 104 -19.56 -11.07 2.34
CA SER A 104 -20.66 -10.55 1.53
C SER A 104 -21.95 -10.37 2.33
N GLY A 105 -22.23 -11.30 3.25
CA GLY A 105 -23.34 -11.19 4.20
C GLY A 105 -23.21 -10.01 5.16
N LEU A 106 -21.99 -9.69 5.61
CA LEU A 106 -21.73 -8.51 6.45
C LEU A 106 -21.96 -7.20 5.71
N TYR A 107 -21.62 -7.14 4.42
CA TYR A 107 -21.87 -5.99 3.55
C TYR A 107 -23.31 -5.95 3.02
N GLY A 108 -24.10 -7.02 3.19
CA GLY A 108 -25.45 -7.11 2.63
C GLY A 108 -25.48 -7.16 1.11
N VAL A 109 -24.40 -7.61 0.47
CA VAL A 109 -24.26 -7.69 -0.99
C VAL A 109 -24.23 -9.14 -1.46
N LYS A 110 -24.70 -9.37 -2.69
CA LYS A 110 -24.57 -10.68 -3.33
C LYS A 110 -23.37 -10.66 -4.26
N ILE A 111 -22.49 -11.62 -4.11
CA ILE A 111 -21.33 -11.83 -4.97
C ILE A 111 -21.34 -13.24 -5.55
N ASN A 112 -20.59 -13.46 -6.62
CA ASN A 112 -20.18 -14.79 -7.05
C ASN A 112 -18.76 -15.05 -6.52
N PRO A 113 -18.57 -15.92 -5.50
CA PRO A 113 -17.25 -16.16 -4.92
C PRO A 113 -16.20 -16.61 -5.94
N LEU A 114 -16.59 -17.36 -6.97
CA LEU A 114 -15.64 -17.84 -7.98
C LEU A 114 -15.15 -16.70 -8.88
N GLU A 115 -16.01 -15.75 -9.24
CA GLU A 115 -15.61 -14.55 -9.99
C GLU A 115 -14.69 -13.66 -9.15
N MET A 116 -14.97 -13.51 -7.86
CA MET A 116 -14.11 -12.75 -6.94
C MET A 116 -12.72 -13.39 -6.80
N LEU A 117 -12.66 -14.71 -6.68
CA LEU A 117 -11.38 -15.44 -6.64
C LEU A 117 -10.65 -15.41 -7.98
N GLN A 118 -11.38 -15.38 -9.10
CA GLN A 118 -10.78 -15.26 -10.43
C GLN A 118 -10.06 -13.91 -10.59
N LYS A 119 -10.64 -12.80 -10.10
CA LYS A 119 -9.99 -11.47 -10.11
C LYS A 119 -8.61 -11.46 -9.46
N VAL A 120 -8.35 -12.37 -8.51
CA VAL A 120 -7.09 -12.44 -7.76
C VAL A 120 -6.31 -13.73 -8.03
N ASN A 121 -6.63 -14.46 -9.11
CA ASN A 121 -5.97 -15.71 -9.50
C ASN A 121 -5.94 -16.78 -8.38
N LEU A 122 -7.09 -17.00 -7.73
CA LEU A 122 -7.29 -18.00 -6.66
C LEU A 122 -8.50 -18.93 -6.89
N GLN A 123 -9.06 -18.95 -8.10
CA GLN A 123 -10.24 -19.77 -8.40
C GLN A 123 -10.00 -21.27 -8.16
N ASP A 124 -8.80 -21.78 -8.44
CA ASP A 124 -8.39 -23.16 -8.17
C ASP A 124 -8.28 -23.48 -6.66
N LYS A 125 -8.24 -22.46 -5.81
CA LYS A 125 -8.18 -22.55 -4.35
C LYS A 125 -9.51 -22.30 -3.66
N ALA A 126 -10.62 -22.21 -4.40
CA ALA A 126 -11.94 -21.94 -3.85
C ALA A 126 -12.31 -22.78 -2.60
N LYS A 127 -12.00 -24.07 -2.63
CA LYS A 127 -12.29 -25.01 -1.53
C LYS A 127 -11.13 -25.18 -0.52
N ALA A 128 -10.01 -24.51 -0.72
CA ALA A 128 -8.88 -24.58 0.20
C ALA A 128 -9.21 -23.78 1.47
N GLN A 129 -8.82 -24.32 2.62
CA GLN A 129 -8.93 -23.60 3.90
C GLN A 129 -7.94 -22.44 3.95
N TYR A 130 -8.31 -21.32 4.55
CA TYR A 130 -7.44 -20.14 4.62
C TYR A 130 -6.06 -20.44 5.24
N LYS A 131 -6.00 -21.28 6.28
CA LYS A 131 -4.73 -21.68 6.91
C LYS A 131 -3.76 -22.40 5.97
N SER A 132 -4.26 -23.04 4.93
CA SER A 132 -3.46 -23.81 3.97
C SER A 132 -2.83 -22.96 2.86
N LEU A 133 -3.23 -21.69 2.76
CA LEU A 133 -2.69 -20.76 1.77
C LEU A 133 -1.24 -20.35 2.10
N SER A 134 -0.43 -20.18 1.06
CA SER A 134 0.89 -19.52 1.16
C SER A 134 0.74 -18.03 1.50
N GLY A 135 1.82 -17.37 1.93
CA GLY A 135 1.80 -15.94 2.23
C GLY A 135 1.25 -15.09 1.08
N GLY A 136 1.76 -15.30 -0.14
CA GLY A 136 1.28 -14.59 -1.33
C GLY A 136 -0.18 -14.89 -1.69
N GLN A 137 -0.65 -16.12 -1.45
CA GLN A 137 -2.06 -16.46 -1.64
C GLN A 137 -2.96 -15.76 -0.61
N LYS A 138 -2.51 -15.65 0.65
CA LYS A 138 -3.23 -14.91 1.69
C LYS A 138 -3.34 -13.43 1.35
N GLN A 139 -2.27 -12.81 0.84
CA GLN A 139 -2.31 -11.41 0.43
C GLN A 139 -3.27 -11.18 -0.74
N ARG A 140 -3.22 -12.02 -1.79
CA ARG A 140 -4.19 -11.95 -2.90
C ARG A 140 -5.63 -12.17 -2.44
N PHE A 141 -5.86 -13.11 -1.52
CA PHE A 141 -7.18 -13.30 -0.94
C PHE A 141 -7.63 -12.07 -0.15
N SER A 142 -6.72 -11.42 0.57
CA SER A 142 -7.03 -10.19 1.30
C SER A 142 -7.50 -9.08 0.37
N ILE A 143 -6.81 -8.90 -0.76
CA ILE A 143 -7.26 -7.97 -1.82
C ILE A 143 -8.64 -8.36 -2.37
N ALA A 144 -8.93 -9.64 -2.59
CA ALA A 144 -10.27 -10.04 -3.03
C ALA A 144 -11.38 -9.60 -2.06
N THR A 145 -11.10 -9.57 -0.76
CA THR A 145 -12.09 -9.16 0.24
C THR A 145 -12.35 -7.66 0.27
N THR A 146 -11.36 -6.83 -0.11
CA THR A 146 -11.56 -5.38 -0.24
C THR A 146 -12.52 -5.04 -1.37
N LEU A 147 -12.61 -5.91 -2.39
CA LEU A 147 -13.42 -5.69 -3.59
C LEU A 147 -14.89 -6.13 -3.47
N ILE A 148 -15.31 -6.71 -2.34
CA ILE A 148 -16.63 -7.36 -2.17
C ILE A 148 -17.80 -6.41 -2.41
N ASN A 149 -17.75 -5.19 -1.88
CA ASN A 149 -18.79 -4.19 -2.02
C ASN A 149 -18.65 -3.33 -3.28
N SER A 150 -17.78 -3.71 -4.23
CA SER A 150 -17.47 -2.91 -5.43
C SER A 150 -17.09 -1.46 -5.08
N PRO A 151 -16.05 -1.27 -4.25
CA PRO A 151 -15.71 0.04 -3.70
C PRO A 151 -15.17 0.98 -4.77
N LYS A 152 -15.28 2.29 -4.52
CA LYS A 152 -14.61 3.32 -5.33
C LYS A 152 -13.14 3.49 -4.95
N ILE A 153 -12.81 3.20 -3.68
CA ILE A 153 -11.47 3.35 -3.11
C ILE A 153 -11.12 2.07 -2.36
N ILE A 154 -9.90 1.55 -2.56
CA ILE A 154 -9.35 0.52 -1.70
C ILE A 154 -8.13 1.02 -0.93
N PHE A 155 -8.01 0.57 0.32
CA PHE A 155 -6.89 0.86 1.21
C PHE A 155 -6.09 -0.42 1.46
N LEU A 156 -4.79 -0.38 1.15
CA LEU A 156 -3.87 -1.49 1.27
C LEU A 156 -2.73 -1.11 2.23
N ASP A 157 -2.76 -1.68 3.45
CA ASP A 157 -1.71 -1.43 4.44
C ASP A 157 -0.58 -2.46 4.31
N GLU A 158 0.58 -2.02 3.82
CA GLU A 158 1.77 -2.83 3.55
C GLU A 158 1.49 -4.17 2.82
N PRO A 159 0.88 -4.14 1.61
CA PRO A 159 0.32 -5.34 0.96
C PRO A 159 1.37 -6.40 0.60
N THR A 160 2.64 -6.01 0.42
CA THR A 160 3.72 -6.91 0.00
C THR A 160 4.65 -7.35 1.12
N THR A 161 4.40 -6.94 2.37
CA THR A 161 5.25 -7.32 3.50
C THR A 161 5.35 -8.84 3.66
N GLY A 162 6.58 -9.33 3.74
CA GLY A 162 6.91 -10.74 3.92
C GLY A 162 6.77 -11.62 2.67
N LEU A 163 6.56 -11.02 1.49
CA LEU A 163 6.50 -11.76 0.22
C LEU A 163 7.87 -11.86 -0.45
N ASP A 164 8.10 -12.96 -1.16
CA ASP A 164 9.24 -13.11 -2.06
C ASP A 164 9.13 -12.18 -3.29
N PRO A 165 10.23 -11.87 -4.00
CA PRO A 165 10.21 -10.93 -5.12
C PRO A 165 9.21 -11.25 -6.23
N GLN A 166 8.97 -12.53 -6.54
CA GLN A 166 8.03 -12.91 -7.59
C GLN A 166 6.58 -12.68 -7.12
N ALA A 167 6.27 -13.05 -5.88
CA ALA A 167 4.96 -12.81 -5.30
C ALA A 167 4.63 -11.31 -5.19
N ARG A 168 5.62 -10.45 -4.91
CA ARG A 168 5.46 -8.98 -4.93
C ARG A 168 5.05 -8.47 -6.30
N ARG A 169 5.79 -8.83 -7.35
CA ARG A 169 5.48 -8.43 -8.74
C ARG A 169 4.08 -8.87 -9.16
N ASN A 170 3.70 -10.11 -8.85
CA ASN A 170 2.36 -10.60 -9.17
C ASN A 170 1.26 -9.81 -8.43
N LEU A 171 1.54 -9.31 -7.22
CA LEU A 171 0.61 -8.48 -6.47
C LEU A 171 0.55 -7.06 -7.05
N TRP A 172 1.67 -6.53 -7.51
CA TRP A 172 1.75 -5.24 -8.19
C TRP A 172 0.92 -5.23 -9.47
N ASP A 173 1.03 -6.26 -10.30
CA ASP A 173 0.23 -6.42 -11.51
C ASP A 173 -1.28 -6.42 -11.18
N LEU A 174 -1.67 -7.15 -10.13
CA LEU A 174 -3.05 -7.18 -9.64
C LEU A 174 -3.54 -5.79 -9.18
N ILE A 175 -2.71 -5.03 -8.46
CA ILE A 175 -3.07 -3.67 -8.01
C ILE A 175 -3.25 -2.73 -9.21
N ASN A 176 -2.37 -2.84 -10.21
CA ASN A 176 -2.50 -2.09 -11.45
C ASN A 176 -3.80 -2.43 -12.20
N ASP A 177 -4.16 -3.71 -12.29
CA ASP A 177 -5.42 -4.15 -12.91
C ASP A 177 -6.64 -3.58 -12.19
N ILE A 178 -6.62 -3.56 -10.84
CA ILE A 178 -7.68 -2.96 -10.03
C ILE A 178 -7.81 -1.46 -10.33
N ARG A 179 -6.70 -0.72 -10.38
CA ARG A 179 -6.72 0.70 -10.73
C ARG A 179 -7.20 0.94 -12.15
N ASN A 180 -6.76 0.13 -13.11
CA ASN A 180 -7.20 0.19 -14.51
C ASN A 180 -8.69 -0.12 -14.69
N SER A 181 -9.31 -0.84 -13.75
CA SER A 181 -10.76 -1.05 -13.70
C SER A 181 -11.56 0.15 -13.19
N GLY A 182 -10.90 1.24 -12.79
CA GLY A 182 -11.52 2.48 -12.31
C GLY A 182 -11.62 2.60 -10.78
N THR A 183 -10.85 1.79 -10.04
CA THR A 183 -10.79 1.88 -8.57
C THR A 183 -9.61 2.75 -8.15
N THR A 184 -9.81 3.66 -7.19
CA THR A 184 -8.70 4.43 -6.60
C THR A 184 -8.00 3.58 -5.55
N VAL A 185 -6.67 3.58 -5.51
CA VAL A 185 -5.90 2.77 -4.57
C VAL A 185 -5.08 3.67 -3.66
N VAL A 186 -5.20 3.49 -2.35
CA VAL A 186 -4.30 4.10 -1.36
C VAL A 186 -3.48 2.99 -0.72
N ILE A 187 -2.16 3.10 -0.82
CA ILE A 187 -1.21 2.09 -0.34
C ILE A 187 -0.29 2.72 0.69
N THR A 188 -0.03 2.01 1.79
CA THR A 188 1.12 2.31 2.65
C THR A 188 2.24 1.35 2.34
N THR A 189 3.48 1.86 2.31
CA THR A 189 4.64 0.99 2.14
C THR A 189 5.88 1.60 2.77
N HIS A 190 6.83 0.73 3.12
CA HIS A 190 8.20 1.11 3.43
C HIS A 190 9.20 0.63 2.35
N TYR A 191 8.70 0.04 1.26
CA TYR A 191 9.49 -0.40 0.11
C TYR A 191 9.49 0.67 -0.99
N MET A 192 10.66 1.26 -1.24
CA MET A 192 10.80 2.31 -2.26
C MET A 192 10.61 1.78 -3.69
N ASP A 193 11.06 0.54 -3.96
CA ASP A 193 10.87 -0.11 -5.26
C ASP A 193 9.39 -0.36 -5.59
N GLU A 194 8.58 -0.66 -4.58
CA GLU A 194 7.13 -0.79 -4.72
C GLU A 194 6.49 0.55 -5.09
N ALA A 195 6.85 1.61 -4.39
CA ALA A 195 6.29 2.92 -4.65
C ALA A 195 6.69 3.46 -6.03
N GLU A 196 7.95 3.30 -6.43
CA GLU A 196 8.44 3.66 -7.77
C GLU A 196 7.71 2.87 -8.88
N GLN A 197 7.41 1.59 -8.65
CA GLN A 197 6.81 0.74 -9.67
C GLN A 197 5.28 0.87 -9.79
N LEU A 198 4.59 1.23 -8.70
CA LEU A 198 3.13 1.24 -8.62
C LEU A 198 2.49 2.62 -8.54
N CYS A 199 3.09 3.56 -7.81
CA CYS A 199 2.37 4.76 -7.40
C CYS A 199 2.41 5.82 -8.49
N ASP A 200 1.23 6.35 -8.84
CA ASP A 200 1.12 7.55 -9.68
C ASP A 200 1.70 8.76 -8.92
N ARG A 201 1.45 8.83 -7.60
CA ARG A 201 2.00 9.85 -6.70
C ARG A 201 2.31 9.27 -5.33
N VAL A 202 3.29 9.86 -4.66
CA VAL A 202 3.77 9.43 -3.34
C VAL A 202 3.84 10.60 -2.39
N ALA A 203 3.51 10.37 -1.12
CA ALA A 203 3.76 11.27 -0.01
C ALA A 203 4.74 10.60 0.96
N PHE A 204 5.93 11.18 1.09
CA PHE A 204 6.91 10.77 2.10
C PHE A 204 6.51 11.33 3.46
N ILE A 205 6.33 10.44 4.42
CA ILE A 205 5.95 10.76 5.80
C ILE A 205 7.10 10.42 6.73
N GLU A 206 7.45 11.40 7.56
CA GLU A 206 8.43 11.24 8.63
C GLU A 206 7.94 12.00 9.88
N HIS A 207 8.00 11.34 11.04
CA HIS A 207 7.55 11.91 12.32
C HIS A 207 6.17 12.60 12.27
N GLY A 208 5.21 11.95 11.59
CA GLY A 208 3.84 12.43 11.46
C GLY A 208 3.65 13.61 10.52
N LYS A 209 4.65 13.97 9.70
CA LYS A 209 4.61 15.07 8.73
C LYS A 209 4.88 14.59 7.32
N ILE A 210 4.27 15.22 6.33
CA ILE A 210 4.64 15.04 4.91
C ILE A 210 5.89 15.89 4.64
N ILE A 211 6.98 15.25 4.21
CA ILE A 211 8.25 15.92 3.88
C ILE A 211 8.40 16.16 2.37
N ALA A 212 7.73 15.36 1.54
CA ALA A 212 7.66 15.52 0.09
C ALA A 212 6.38 14.88 -0.44
N LEU A 213 5.78 15.46 -1.48
CA LEU A 213 4.62 14.90 -2.17
C LEU A 213 4.70 15.24 -3.66
N ASP A 214 4.87 14.23 -4.51
CA ASP A 214 4.88 14.38 -5.97
C ASP A 214 4.82 13.01 -6.67
N THR A 215 4.95 12.98 -7.99
CA THR A 215 5.24 11.71 -8.71
C THR A 215 6.64 11.19 -8.35
N PRO A 216 6.87 9.87 -8.34
CA PRO A 216 8.20 9.31 -8.10
C PRO A 216 9.26 9.90 -9.04
N ASP A 217 8.96 9.96 -10.34
CA ASP A 217 9.87 10.52 -11.35
C ASP A 217 10.23 11.97 -11.07
N ASN A 218 9.26 12.83 -10.71
CA ASN A 218 9.55 14.24 -10.44
C ASN A 218 10.42 14.42 -9.19
N LEU A 219 10.22 13.59 -8.15
CA LEU A 219 11.08 13.62 -6.96
C LEU A 219 12.52 13.20 -7.29
N ILE A 220 12.69 12.20 -8.15
CA ILE A 220 14.00 11.74 -8.62
C ILE A 220 14.66 12.85 -9.46
N ASP A 221 13.93 13.45 -10.40
CA ASP A 221 14.43 14.53 -11.26
C ASP A 221 14.85 15.76 -10.44
N GLN A 222 14.08 16.15 -9.42
CA GLN A 222 14.43 17.23 -8.50
C GLN A 222 15.73 16.93 -7.74
N LEU A 223 15.93 15.68 -7.29
CA LEU A 223 17.14 15.26 -6.62
C LEU A 223 18.35 15.31 -7.56
N VAL A 224 18.21 14.84 -8.80
CA VAL A 224 19.27 14.94 -9.82
C VAL A 224 19.59 16.40 -10.13
N ALA A 225 18.58 17.25 -10.29
CA ALA A 225 18.74 18.68 -10.55
C ALA A 225 19.43 19.43 -9.39
N SER A 226 19.37 18.92 -8.15
CA SER A 226 20.12 19.48 -7.02
C SER A 226 21.63 19.18 -7.05
N GLY A 227 22.11 18.49 -8.10
CA GLY A 227 23.50 18.05 -8.23
C GLY A 227 23.82 16.78 -7.43
N PHE A 228 22.81 16.00 -7.05
CA PHE A 228 23.04 14.72 -6.39
C PHE A 228 23.69 13.72 -7.34
N GLU A 229 24.84 13.18 -6.93
CA GLU A 229 25.49 12.07 -7.61
C GLU A 229 25.42 10.81 -6.74
N ARG A 230 24.84 9.74 -7.27
CA ARG A 230 24.79 8.45 -6.57
C ARG A 230 26.20 7.93 -6.39
N LYS A 231 26.66 7.82 -5.13
CA LYS A 231 27.96 7.21 -4.81
C LYS A 231 28.00 5.78 -5.37
N LYS A 232 28.87 5.56 -6.35
CA LYS A 232 29.13 4.23 -6.90
C LYS A 232 29.99 3.45 -5.90
N GLU A 233 29.42 2.45 -5.25
CA GLU A 233 30.22 1.48 -4.49
C GLU A 233 31.02 0.62 -5.49
N VAL A 234 32.24 1.06 -5.79
CA VAL A 234 33.24 0.17 -6.37
C VAL A 234 33.54 -0.88 -5.31
N LYS A 235 33.53 -2.17 -5.68
CA LYS A 235 33.90 -3.25 -4.75
C LYS A 235 35.19 -2.84 -4.00
N LYS A 236 35.20 -2.99 -2.67
CA LYS A 236 36.37 -2.64 -1.82
C LYS A 236 37.64 -3.41 -2.18
N ALA A 237 37.49 -4.46 -2.98
CA ALA A 237 38.55 -5.24 -3.56
C ALA A 237 38.18 -5.59 -5.02
N ASN A 238 39.16 -5.58 -5.90
CA ASN A 238 39.07 -6.09 -7.26
C ASN A 238 39.72 -7.49 -7.35
N LEU A 239 39.81 -8.07 -8.54
CA LEU A 239 40.44 -9.39 -8.71
C LEU A 239 41.95 -9.37 -8.44
N GLU A 240 42.61 -8.23 -8.59
CA GLU A 240 44.03 -8.04 -8.29
C GLU A 240 44.26 -8.09 -6.78
N ASP A 241 43.42 -7.44 -5.98
CA ASP A 241 43.47 -7.53 -4.51
C ASP A 241 43.27 -8.99 -4.02
N VAL A 242 42.38 -9.74 -4.67
CA VAL A 242 42.18 -11.17 -4.40
C VAL A 242 43.44 -11.96 -4.75
N PHE A 243 44.05 -11.69 -5.90
CA PHE A 243 45.28 -12.35 -6.33
C PHE A 243 46.45 -12.07 -5.36
N ILE A 244 46.63 -10.81 -4.94
CA ILE A 244 47.67 -10.41 -3.98
C ILE A 244 47.44 -11.11 -2.64
N ASN A 245 46.20 -11.16 -2.15
CA ASN A 245 45.89 -11.84 -0.89
C ASN A 245 46.19 -13.35 -0.95
N LEU A 246 45.86 -14.01 -2.07
CA LEU A 246 46.07 -15.45 -2.23
C LEU A 246 47.53 -15.83 -2.51
N THR A 247 48.30 -14.97 -3.17
CA THR A 247 49.65 -15.31 -3.65
C THR A 247 50.79 -14.60 -2.94
N GLY A 248 50.50 -13.51 -2.22
CA GLY A 248 51.49 -12.62 -1.62
C GLY A 248 52.36 -11.86 -2.64
N LYS A 249 51.95 -11.83 -3.93
CA LYS A 249 52.71 -11.20 -5.02
C LYS A 249 51.83 -10.23 -5.80
N GLU A 250 52.40 -9.08 -6.17
CA GLU A 250 51.76 -8.13 -7.11
C GLU A 250 51.62 -8.75 -8.50
N TRP A 251 50.52 -8.44 -9.19
CA TRP A 251 50.28 -8.88 -10.57
C TRP A 251 51.28 -8.18 -11.49
N ARG A 252 52.07 -8.94 -12.25
CA ARG A 252 52.96 -8.39 -13.28
C ARG A 252 52.35 -8.67 -14.65
N GLU A 253 51.88 -7.62 -15.32
CA GLU A 253 51.68 -7.68 -16.77
C GLU A 253 53.05 -7.89 -17.43
N SER A 254 53.13 -8.88 -18.31
CA SER A 254 54.36 -9.20 -19.04
C SER A 254 54.50 -8.30 -20.25
#